data_AF-A0A6M3ZXR9-F1
#
_entry.id   AF-A0A6M3ZXR9-F1
#
_cell.length_a   1.000
_cell.length_b   1.000
_cell.length_c   1.000
_cell.angle_alpha   90.00
_cell.angle_beta   90.00
_cell.angle_gamma   90.00
#
_symmetry.space_group_name_H-M   'P 1'
#
loop_
_entity.id
_entity.type
_entity.pdbx_description
1 polymer ?
#
loop_
_entity_poly.entity_id
_entity_poly.type
_entity_poly.pdbx_seq_one_letter_code
_entity_poly.pdbx_strand_id
1 'polypeptide(L)'
;MKTLADISSYLRNALSNSAFNYEGLDSELGLTAGTILRVLDATADYSVIELLVVLERFGLELEIFDQGELKNMKEGLRGLAPPPVVETKVQIAVDRLAAMSGSDRRFVAVYYGGWGECWPLGTLEKSPDGNIYFEYSPQALEENLELSPLKLPLSVNVYSGFPETQHRLPGLIADSLPDGWGMLLMEKLWMKQGIEVANRTPLDRLSFVGHSTMGALKYLLSDVHRDTENDVSLLRIAEQAQEILSGKDYEFLERLVSLGVVPHGARPKALVDYDISTGAMGVHGVPNGVPWLVKFQSSGEHKEVCAIEHCYASLARDCGIDIPDTRYFDLSPELGAFGVARFDREDGMCVPIHTLAGATNADFRLPGALDYQTFLEVTRNLTKDEHEVEKAFARVLFNVVFNNRDDHPKNFSFRLNRERQWKLSPAYDLTFAPGPGGYHHMDVMGEAKAITRKHMIELAASAGISTSTAQEHIDRHLVVAGRFGEVLKAADVRPATVREMAVQVNANAERLR
;
A
#
# COMPACT_ATOMS: atom_id res chain seq x y z
N MET A 1 15.25 35.32 10.21
CA MET A 1 14.16 36.05 10.90
C MET A 1 14.23 35.69 12.37
N LYS A 2 14.15 36.65 13.31
CA LYS A 2 14.43 36.44 14.74
C LYS A 2 13.19 36.60 15.63
N THR A 3 12.13 37.21 15.11
CA THR A 3 10.86 37.44 15.81
C THR A 3 9.67 37.08 14.92
N LEU A 4 8.49 36.87 15.52
CA LEU A 4 7.23 36.72 14.78
C LEU A 4 6.93 37.94 13.90
N ALA A 5 7.36 39.13 14.33
CA ALA A 5 7.25 40.37 13.54
C ALA A 5 8.12 40.33 12.26
N ASP A 6 9.30 39.70 12.31
CA ASP A 6 10.15 39.54 11.13
C ASP A 6 9.52 38.59 10.10
N ILE A 7 8.91 37.50 10.58
CA ILE A 7 8.20 36.52 9.76
C ILE A 7 6.98 37.15 9.10
N SER A 8 6.15 37.84 9.88
CA SER A 8 5.02 38.61 9.38
C SER A 8 5.42 39.66 8.33
N SER A 9 6.51 40.39 8.56
CA SER A 9 7.00 41.41 7.62
C SER A 9 7.49 40.80 6.31
N TYR A 10 8.21 39.67 6.39
CA TYR A 10 8.63 38.91 5.21
C TYR A 10 7.42 38.40 4.42
N LEU A 11 6.44 37.80 5.10
CA LEU A 11 5.22 37.29 4.46
C LEU A 11 4.43 38.40 3.79
N ARG A 12 4.20 39.53 4.46
CA ARG A 12 3.51 40.69 3.86
C ARG A 12 4.24 41.20 2.61
N ASN A 13 5.57 41.23 2.61
CA ASN A 13 6.34 41.64 1.43
C ASN A 13 6.26 40.59 0.30
N ALA A 14 6.38 39.30 0.60
CA ALA A 14 6.21 38.23 -0.39
C ALA A 14 4.79 38.23 -1.00
N LEU A 15 3.79 38.52 -0.18
CA LEU A 15 2.38 38.57 -0.55
C LEU A 15 2.01 39.82 -1.35
N SER A 16 2.64 40.97 -1.09
CA SER A 16 2.40 42.18 -1.89
C SER A 16 2.77 42.01 -3.38
N ASN A 17 3.59 40.99 -3.70
CA ASN A 17 3.99 40.63 -5.06
C ASN A 17 3.15 39.50 -5.68
N SER A 18 2.15 38.99 -4.96
CA SER A 18 1.31 37.86 -5.41
C SER A 18 -0.18 38.18 -5.21
N ALA A 19 -1.00 37.95 -6.24
CA ALA A 19 -2.40 38.40 -6.27
C ALA A 19 -3.35 37.48 -5.46
N PHE A 20 -3.09 37.29 -4.17
CA PHE A 20 -3.90 36.42 -3.30
C PHE A 20 -5.14 37.15 -2.77
N ASN A 21 -6.31 36.50 -2.85
CA ASN A 21 -7.51 36.91 -2.14
C ASN A 21 -7.56 36.17 -0.79
N TYR A 22 -7.60 36.91 0.32
CA TYR A 22 -7.60 36.37 1.68
C TYR A 22 -8.99 35.91 2.15
N GLU A 23 -10.05 36.26 1.42
CA GLU A 23 -11.42 36.00 1.83
C GLU A 23 -11.74 34.49 1.74
N GLY A 24 -11.99 33.86 2.89
CA GLY A 24 -12.33 32.43 2.98
C GLY A 24 -11.14 31.46 3.07
N LEU A 25 -9.90 31.95 2.97
CA LEU A 25 -8.70 31.11 2.92
C LEU A 25 -8.45 30.32 4.22
N ASP A 26 -8.85 30.85 5.39
CA ASP A 26 -8.78 30.08 6.64
C ASP A 26 -9.64 28.80 6.55
N SER A 27 -10.85 28.90 5.96
CA SER A 27 -11.75 27.76 5.82
C SER A 27 -11.25 26.73 4.80
N GLU A 28 -10.58 27.17 3.74
CA GLU A 28 -9.96 26.28 2.74
C GLU A 28 -8.82 25.46 3.35
N LEU A 29 -8.07 26.07 4.29
CA LEU A 29 -6.92 25.45 4.95
C LEU A 29 -7.27 24.75 6.27
N GLY A 30 -8.55 24.70 6.65
CA GLY A 30 -8.99 24.13 7.93
C GLY A 30 -8.47 24.88 9.15
N LEU A 31 -8.14 26.16 9.02
CA LEU A 31 -7.64 27.03 10.08
C LEU A 31 -8.78 27.73 10.81
N THR A 32 -8.49 28.15 12.04
CA THR A 32 -9.40 29.03 12.79
C THR A 32 -9.62 30.33 12.01
N ALA A 33 -10.86 30.84 11.97
CA ALA A 33 -11.15 32.09 11.28
C ALA A 33 -10.25 33.24 11.79
N GLY A 34 -9.69 33.99 10.85
CA GLY A 34 -8.74 35.07 11.08
C GLY A 34 -7.29 34.63 11.35
N THR A 35 -6.96 33.34 11.31
CA THR A 35 -5.60 32.85 11.57
C THR A 35 -4.58 33.45 10.60
N ILE A 36 -4.90 33.51 9.31
CA ILE A 36 -4.02 34.12 8.31
C ILE A 36 -3.77 35.60 8.62
N LEU A 37 -4.80 36.36 8.97
CA LEU A 37 -4.64 37.76 9.37
C LEU A 37 -3.78 37.88 10.63
N ARG A 38 -3.98 37.01 11.63
CA ARG A 38 -3.16 37.00 12.85
C ARG A 38 -1.68 36.71 12.57
N VAL A 39 -1.40 35.78 11.66
CA VAL A 39 -0.04 35.47 11.19
C VAL A 39 0.57 36.68 10.46
N LEU A 40 -0.20 37.35 9.61
CA LEU A 40 0.26 38.52 8.86
C LEU A 40 0.41 39.77 9.71
N ASP A 41 -0.34 39.90 10.81
CA ASP A 41 -0.26 41.02 11.74
C ASP A 41 0.67 40.75 12.94
N ALA A 42 1.30 39.56 13.00
CA ALA A 42 2.17 39.13 14.08
C ALA A 42 1.52 39.14 15.47
N THR A 43 0.21 38.85 15.56
CA THR A 43 -0.53 38.81 16.83
C THR A 43 -0.40 37.44 17.49
N ALA A 44 -0.09 37.37 18.79
CA ALA A 44 0.40 36.15 19.45
C ALA A 44 -0.60 34.98 19.66
N ASP A 45 -1.81 35.00 19.08
CA ASP A 45 -2.83 33.96 19.23
C ASP A 45 -2.91 33.02 18.00
N TYR A 46 -1.78 32.39 17.64
CA TYR A 46 -1.75 31.27 16.69
C TYR A 46 -0.64 30.28 17.05
N SER A 47 -0.90 29.01 16.81
CA SER A 47 0.06 27.93 17.05
C SER A 47 1.14 27.89 15.96
N VAL A 48 2.27 27.23 16.27
CA VAL A 48 3.32 26.96 15.26
C VAL A 48 2.79 26.13 14.10
N ILE A 49 1.83 25.24 14.36
CA ILE A 49 1.17 24.41 13.33
C ILE A 49 0.38 25.29 12.37
N GLU A 50 -0.42 26.22 12.89
CA GLU A 50 -1.17 27.18 12.08
C GLU A 50 -0.24 28.06 11.23
N LEU A 51 0.91 28.47 11.77
CA LEU A 51 1.93 29.21 11.01
C LEU A 51 2.50 28.37 9.86
N LEU A 52 2.81 27.09 10.10
CA LEU A 52 3.37 26.20 9.07
C LEU A 52 2.40 25.95 7.91
N VAL A 53 1.10 25.73 8.21
CA VAL A 53 0.06 25.55 7.18
C VAL A 53 -0.05 26.80 6.29
N VAL A 54 0.06 27.99 6.89
CA VAL A 54 0.07 29.25 6.14
C VAL A 54 1.33 29.37 5.27
N LEU A 55 2.51 28.99 5.78
CA LEU A 55 3.77 29.05 5.02
C LEU A 55 3.78 28.07 3.83
N GLU A 56 3.31 26.84 4.05
CA GLU A 56 3.21 25.80 3.02
C GLU A 56 2.30 26.24 1.87
N ARG A 57 1.14 26.85 2.18
CA ARG A 57 0.24 27.41 1.16
C ARG A 57 0.94 28.42 0.25
N PHE A 58 1.91 29.15 0.78
CA PHE A 58 2.68 30.16 0.04
C PHE A 58 3.99 29.62 -0.55
N GLY A 59 4.24 28.30 -0.48
CA GLY A 59 5.46 27.69 -1.01
C GLY A 59 6.72 28.12 -0.25
N LEU A 60 6.59 28.45 1.03
CA LEU A 60 7.67 28.89 1.90
C LEU A 60 7.98 27.82 2.94
N GLU A 61 9.26 27.54 3.14
CA GLU A 61 9.73 26.62 4.18
C GLU A 61 10.24 27.40 5.41
N LEU A 62 9.98 26.88 6.61
CA LEU A 62 10.49 27.43 7.86
C LEU A 62 11.57 26.51 8.43
N GLU A 63 12.80 26.99 8.42
CA GLU A 63 13.92 26.33 9.10
C GLU A 63 14.17 27.01 10.45
N ILE A 64 14.19 26.20 11.52
CA ILE A 64 14.43 26.67 12.89
C ILE A 64 15.85 26.27 13.31
N PHE A 65 16.64 27.26 13.70
CA PHE A 65 18.02 27.09 14.14
C PHE A 65 18.14 27.37 15.64
N ASP A 66 19.16 26.80 16.29
CA ASP A 66 19.48 27.14 17.68
C ASP A 66 19.86 28.63 17.82
N GLN A 67 19.53 29.22 18.98
CA GLN A 67 19.76 30.63 19.24
C GLN A 67 21.26 31.01 19.22
N GLY A 68 22.16 30.06 19.53
CA GLY A 68 23.61 30.23 19.44
C GLY A 68 24.12 30.26 18.00
N GLU A 69 23.50 29.51 17.09
CA GLU A 69 23.89 29.44 15.67
C GLU A 69 23.39 30.65 14.88
N LEU A 70 22.19 31.15 15.21
CA LEU A 70 21.63 32.37 14.64
C LEU A 70 22.49 33.62 14.88
N LYS A 71 23.34 33.62 15.92
CA LYS A 71 24.28 34.73 16.19
C LYS A 71 25.43 34.80 15.18
N ASN A 72 25.74 33.70 14.50
CA ASN A 72 26.87 33.59 13.58
C ASN A 72 26.45 33.71 12.10
N MET A 73 25.15 33.70 11.80
CA MET A 73 24.62 33.92 10.46
C MET A 73 24.61 35.42 10.11
N LYS A 74 25.22 35.79 8.96
CA LYS A 74 25.13 37.16 8.41
C LYS A 74 23.86 37.30 7.56
N GLU A 75 23.09 38.37 7.77
CA GLU A 75 21.89 38.66 6.97
C GLU A 75 22.26 39.11 5.53
N GLY A 76 21.66 38.46 4.52
CA GLY A 76 21.72 38.86 3.11
C GLY A 76 21.82 37.71 2.10
N LEU A 77 21.35 37.95 0.86
CA LEU A 77 21.26 37.01 -0.29
C LEU A 77 22.60 36.38 -0.77
N ARG A 78 23.74 36.69 -0.14
CA ARG A 78 25.08 36.24 -0.56
C ARG A 78 26.02 35.93 0.62
N GLY A 79 25.49 35.48 1.74
CA GLY A 79 26.30 34.70 2.68
C GLY A 79 26.36 33.27 2.18
N LEU A 80 27.56 32.71 2.00
CA LEU A 80 27.71 31.25 1.95
C LEU A 80 27.17 30.74 3.29
N ALA A 81 25.95 30.18 3.26
CA ALA A 81 25.46 29.39 4.36
C ALA A 81 26.53 28.32 4.62
N PRO A 82 27.00 28.15 5.88
CA PRO A 82 27.80 26.98 6.18
C PRO A 82 27.04 25.75 5.69
N PRO A 83 27.73 24.68 5.24
CA PRO A 83 27.04 23.45 4.88
C PRO A 83 26.12 23.11 6.05
N PRO A 84 24.81 22.90 5.79
CA PRO A 84 23.90 22.57 6.87
C PRO A 84 24.53 21.38 7.60
N VAL A 85 24.56 21.44 8.93
CA VAL A 85 25.01 20.31 9.79
C VAL A 85 24.01 19.14 9.68
N VAL A 86 23.06 19.23 8.76
CA VAL A 86 21.93 18.34 8.58
C VAL A 86 22.42 17.04 7.95
N GLU A 87 22.60 16.06 8.84
CA GLU A 87 22.27 14.66 8.59
C GLU A 87 21.15 14.57 7.55
N THR A 88 21.35 13.76 6.50
CA THR A 88 20.34 13.57 5.44
C THR A 88 18.94 13.31 6.05
N LYS A 89 17.85 13.66 5.36
CA LYS A 89 16.49 13.37 5.86
C LYS A 89 16.30 11.90 6.26
N VAL A 90 17.06 11.01 5.61
CA VAL A 90 17.20 9.61 5.97
C VAL A 90 18.01 9.41 7.25
N GLN A 91 19.16 10.05 7.41
CA GLN A 91 19.96 10.03 8.64
C GLN A 91 19.16 10.56 9.85
N ILE A 92 18.32 11.59 9.71
CA ILE A 92 17.38 12.01 10.78
C ILE A 92 16.36 10.91 11.11
N ALA A 93 15.84 10.19 10.11
CA ALA A 93 14.95 9.05 10.34
C ALA A 93 15.72 7.87 10.98
N VAL A 94 16.98 7.65 10.59
CA VAL A 94 17.92 6.67 11.17
C VAL A 94 18.20 7.01 12.63
N ASP A 95 18.47 8.27 12.95
CA ASP A 95 18.80 8.73 14.30
C ASP A 95 17.57 8.81 15.20
N ARG A 96 16.38 9.03 14.63
CA ARG A 96 15.10 8.82 15.34
C ARG A 96 14.84 7.34 15.59
N LEU A 97 15.06 6.46 14.62
CA LEU A 97 14.97 5.00 14.79
C LEU A 97 16.01 4.48 15.80
N ALA A 98 17.20 5.09 15.86
CA ALA A 98 18.24 4.83 16.83
C ALA A 98 17.90 5.41 18.22
N ALA A 99 17.29 6.59 18.32
CA ALA A 99 16.77 7.13 19.59
C ALA A 99 15.59 6.29 20.12
N MET A 100 14.83 5.66 19.22
CA MET A 100 13.79 4.67 19.53
C MET A 100 14.34 3.27 19.84
N SER A 101 15.65 3.04 19.68
CA SER A 101 16.27 1.72 19.79
C SER A 101 16.65 1.31 21.23
N GLY A 102 16.40 2.17 22.22
CA GLY A 102 16.78 1.94 23.62
C GLY A 102 15.94 0.96 24.42
N SER A 103 14.75 0.54 23.96
CA SER A 103 13.97 -0.51 24.62
C SER A 103 13.00 -1.23 23.68
N ASP A 104 12.76 -2.51 23.98
CA ASP A 104 11.70 -3.35 23.41
C ASP A 104 10.36 -2.60 23.50
N ARG A 105 9.79 -2.18 22.35
CA ARG A 105 8.58 -1.34 22.35
C ARG A 105 7.41 -2.10 22.94
N ARG A 106 6.92 -1.57 24.06
CA ARG A 106 5.76 -2.11 24.74
C ARG A 106 4.45 -1.55 24.22
N PHE A 107 4.44 -0.38 23.57
CA PHE A 107 3.20 0.30 23.17
C PHE A 107 3.29 0.87 21.76
N VAL A 108 2.21 0.73 20.99
CA VAL A 108 2.01 1.40 19.69
C VAL A 108 0.57 1.92 19.61
N ALA A 109 0.42 3.22 19.39
CA ALA A 109 -0.88 3.82 19.09
C ALA A 109 -1.24 3.58 17.61
N VAL A 110 -2.50 3.22 17.38
CA VAL A 110 -3.08 2.94 16.06
C VAL A 110 -4.07 4.04 15.75
N TYR A 111 -3.95 4.66 14.58
CA TYR A 111 -4.86 5.69 14.11
C TYR A 111 -5.59 5.23 12.86
N TYR A 112 -6.86 5.56 12.76
CA TYR A 112 -7.58 5.57 11.49
C TYR A 112 -7.22 6.86 10.75
N GLY A 113 -6.90 6.75 9.47
CA GLY A 113 -6.47 7.84 8.61
C GLY A 113 -7.16 7.84 7.25
N GLY A 114 -8.39 7.33 7.16
CA GLY A 114 -9.11 7.10 5.91
C GLY A 114 -9.94 8.30 5.49
N TRP A 115 -10.09 8.52 4.17
CA TRP A 115 -10.95 9.56 3.60
C TRP A 115 -10.71 10.97 4.15
N GLY A 116 -9.45 11.30 4.45
CA GLY A 116 -9.04 12.61 4.99
C GLY A 116 -9.27 12.78 6.49
N GLU A 117 -9.92 11.82 7.15
CA GLU A 117 -10.05 11.79 8.61
C GLU A 117 -8.73 11.34 9.26
N CYS A 118 -8.55 11.68 10.55
CA CYS A 118 -7.45 11.17 11.36
C CYS A 118 -7.86 11.13 12.84
N TRP A 119 -8.01 9.94 13.41
CA TRP A 119 -8.41 9.77 14.81
C TRP A 119 -7.83 8.50 15.44
N PRO A 120 -7.59 8.49 16.77
CA PRO A 120 -7.08 7.33 17.49
C PRO A 120 -8.06 6.15 17.36
N LEU A 121 -7.63 5.07 16.71
CA LEU A 121 -8.40 3.83 16.60
C LEU A 121 -8.26 2.99 17.87
N GLY A 122 -7.05 2.90 18.42
CA GLY A 122 -6.78 2.07 19.58
C GLY A 122 -5.31 1.99 19.92
N THR A 123 -4.97 1.11 20.85
CA THR A 123 -3.60 0.92 21.33
C THR A 123 -3.25 -0.56 21.32
N LEU A 124 -2.03 -0.86 20.86
CA LEU A 124 -1.39 -2.16 21.03
C LEU A 124 -0.44 -2.10 22.23
N GLU A 125 -0.52 -3.10 23.10
CA GLU A 125 0.43 -3.31 24.19
C GLU A 125 1.05 -4.70 24.13
N LYS A 126 2.39 -4.78 24.19
CA LYS A 126 3.14 -6.02 24.34
C LYS A 126 3.44 -6.24 25.83
N SER A 127 3.00 -7.37 26.36
CA SER A 127 3.30 -7.79 27.73
C SER A 127 4.68 -8.44 27.87
N PRO A 128 5.22 -8.60 29.10
CA PRO A 128 6.53 -9.20 29.34
C PRO A 128 6.71 -10.64 28.83
N ASP A 129 5.63 -11.41 28.73
CA ASP A 129 5.59 -12.77 28.16
C ASP A 129 5.47 -12.80 26.62
N GLY A 130 5.49 -11.62 25.98
CA GLY A 130 5.47 -11.49 24.53
C GLY A 130 4.09 -11.64 23.88
N ASN A 131 3.02 -11.66 24.68
CA ASN A 131 1.66 -11.53 24.17
C ASN A 131 1.37 -10.07 23.78
N ILE A 132 0.47 -9.87 22.82
CA ILE A 132 0.04 -8.54 22.40
C ILE A 132 -1.45 -8.42 22.65
N TYR A 133 -1.82 -7.28 23.22
CA TYR A 133 -3.19 -6.88 23.53
C TYR A 133 -3.57 -5.71 22.66
N PHE A 134 -4.85 -5.61 22.31
CA PHE A 134 -5.42 -4.48 21.59
C PHE A 134 -6.64 -3.94 22.33
N GLU A 135 -6.68 -2.63 22.51
CA GLU A 135 -7.83 -1.92 23.09
C GLU A 135 -8.27 -0.81 22.14
N TYR A 136 -9.57 -0.75 21.86
CA TYR A 136 -10.17 0.35 21.11
C TYR A 136 -10.13 1.65 21.92
N SER A 137 -9.93 2.78 21.24
CA SER A 137 -10.05 4.08 21.89
C SER A 137 -11.52 4.42 22.16
N PRO A 138 -11.82 5.31 23.12
CA PRO A 138 -13.18 5.85 23.28
C PRO A 138 -13.73 6.48 21.99
N GLN A 139 -12.90 7.20 21.25
CA GLN A 139 -13.30 7.83 19.99
C GLN A 139 -13.66 6.79 18.91
N ALA A 140 -12.97 5.66 18.84
CA ALA A 140 -13.31 4.60 17.89
C ALA A 140 -14.71 4.02 18.15
N LEU A 141 -15.10 3.91 19.43
CA LEU A 141 -16.43 3.46 19.81
C LEU A 141 -17.51 4.50 19.48
N GLU A 142 -17.20 5.79 19.57
CA GLU A 142 -18.08 6.89 19.17
C GLU A 142 -18.26 6.96 17.64
N GLU A 143 -17.17 6.81 16.88
CA GLU A 143 -17.20 6.77 15.41
C GLU A 143 -18.01 5.58 14.86
N ASN A 144 -18.12 4.51 15.65
CA ASN A 144 -18.92 3.32 15.36
C ASN A 144 -18.66 2.73 13.96
N LEU A 145 -17.41 2.77 13.52
CA LEU A 145 -16.96 2.24 12.23
C LEU A 145 -16.37 0.82 12.38
N GLU A 146 -17.10 -0.19 11.92
CA GLU A 146 -16.69 -1.59 11.95
C GLU A 146 -15.66 -1.92 10.85
N LEU A 147 -14.36 -1.82 11.19
CA LEU A 147 -13.26 -2.10 10.26
C LEU A 147 -12.98 -3.60 10.08
N SER A 148 -13.23 -4.42 11.10
CA SER A 148 -12.99 -5.87 11.06
C SER A 148 -14.03 -6.63 11.91
N PRO A 149 -15.31 -6.58 11.53
CA PRO A 149 -16.42 -7.06 12.38
C PRO A 149 -16.38 -8.57 12.68
N LEU A 150 -15.65 -9.36 11.89
CA LEU A 150 -15.58 -10.81 12.06
C LEU A 150 -14.60 -11.26 13.17
N LYS A 151 -13.48 -10.55 13.33
CA LYS A 151 -12.37 -10.96 14.22
C LYS A 151 -11.94 -9.89 15.22
N LEU A 152 -12.36 -8.64 15.01
CA LEU A 152 -12.08 -7.51 15.87
C LEU A 152 -13.28 -6.55 15.90
N PRO A 153 -14.50 -7.00 16.26
CA PRO A 153 -15.68 -6.12 16.33
C PRO A 153 -15.44 -4.97 17.33
N LEU A 154 -16.15 -3.85 17.18
CA LEU A 154 -16.00 -2.75 18.14
C LEU A 154 -16.47 -3.19 19.54
N SER A 155 -15.64 -2.91 20.55
CA SER A 155 -15.87 -3.38 21.91
C SER A 155 -15.05 -2.57 22.91
N VAL A 156 -15.60 -2.38 24.11
CA VAL A 156 -14.90 -1.83 25.27
C VAL A 156 -13.91 -2.81 25.91
N ASN A 157 -13.97 -4.08 25.52
CA ASN A 157 -13.10 -5.11 26.08
C ASN A 157 -11.75 -5.16 25.36
N VAL A 158 -10.70 -5.48 26.12
CA VAL A 158 -9.36 -5.73 25.58
C VAL A 158 -9.35 -7.05 24.81
N TYR A 159 -8.82 -7.02 23.60
CA TYR A 159 -8.56 -8.19 22.77
C TYR A 159 -7.17 -8.78 23.05
N SER A 160 -7.08 -10.11 22.99
CA SER A 160 -5.83 -10.86 23.16
C SER A 160 -5.91 -12.20 22.41
N GLY A 161 -4.88 -13.03 22.51
CA GLY A 161 -4.88 -14.39 21.94
C GLY A 161 -4.80 -14.43 20.42
N PHE A 162 -4.19 -13.41 19.81
CA PHE A 162 -4.01 -13.34 18.36
C PHE A 162 -3.06 -14.44 17.84
N PRO A 163 -3.30 -15.01 16.65
CA PRO A 163 -2.48 -16.09 16.11
C PRO A 163 -1.02 -15.69 15.87
N GLU A 164 -0.09 -16.62 16.10
CA GLU A 164 1.34 -16.41 15.78
C GLU A 164 1.59 -16.19 14.30
N THR A 165 0.75 -16.78 13.44
CA THR A 165 0.77 -16.62 11.98
C THR A 165 0.50 -15.18 11.54
N GLN A 166 -0.16 -14.40 12.40
CA GLN A 166 -0.40 -12.95 12.26
C GLN A 166 0.53 -12.13 13.15
N HIS A 167 1.68 -12.70 13.54
CA HIS A 167 2.64 -12.06 14.44
C HIS A 167 2.03 -11.67 15.79
N ARG A 168 1.01 -12.40 16.26
CA ARG A 168 0.21 -12.08 17.44
C ARG A 168 -0.44 -10.69 17.38
N LEU A 169 -0.71 -10.16 16.19
CA LEU A 169 -1.47 -8.92 16.00
C LEU A 169 -2.90 -9.23 15.57
N PRO A 170 -3.87 -8.31 15.79
CA PRO A 170 -5.15 -8.37 15.10
C PRO A 170 -4.93 -8.45 13.58
N GLY A 171 -5.68 -9.29 12.87
CA GLY A 171 -5.53 -9.45 11.42
C GLY A 171 -5.62 -8.13 10.64
N LEU A 172 -6.51 -7.23 11.06
CA LEU A 172 -6.63 -5.87 10.52
C LEU A 172 -5.33 -5.06 10.59
N ILE A 173 -4.57 -5.21 11.67
CA ILE A 173 -3.30 -4.51 11.88
C ILE A 173 -2.13 -5.28 11.26
N ALA A 174 -2.18 -6.61 11.31
CA ALA A 174 -1.17 -7.48 10.69
C ALA A 174 -1.04 -7.23 9.17
N ASP A 175 -2.13 -6.86 8.49
CA ASP A 175 -2.14 -6.43 7.08
C ASP A 175 -1.24 -5.22 6.79
N SER A 176 -0.87 -4.44 7.81
CA SER A 176 0.04 -3.29 7.65
C SER A 176 1.52 -3.70 7.65
N LEU A 177 1.84 -4.91 8.10
CA LEU A 177 3.23 -5.38 8.13
C LEU A 177 3.73 -5.68 6.72
N PRO A 178 5.01 -5.36 6.42
CA PRO A 178 5.61 -5.77 5.18
C PRO A 178 5.75 -7.30 5.11
N ASP A 179 5.91 -7.80 3.90
CA ASP A 179 6.26 -9.20 3.64
C ASP A 179 7.54 -9.24 2.80
N GLY A 180 8.07 -10.43 2.51
CA GLY A 180 9.15 -10.70 1.54
C GLY A 180 10.15 -9.55 1.32
N TRP A 181 9.92 -8.75 0.26
CA TRP A 181 10.77 -7.62 -0.12
C TRP A 181 10.84 -6.50 0.93
N GLY A 182 9.69 -6.04 1.44
CA GLY A 182 9.65 -4.95 2.43
C GLY A 182 10.30 -5.37 3.75
N MET A 183 10.12 -6.64 4.15
CA MET A 183 10.80 -7.22 5.31
C MET A 183 12.31 -7.25 5.10
N LEU A 184 12.77 -7.71 3.93
CA LEU A 184 14.18 -7.75 3.57
C LEU A 184 14.85 -6.37 3.64
N LEU A 185 14.21 -5.35 3.06
CA LEU A 185 14.73 -3.98 3.08
C LEU A 185 14.87 -3.43 4.51
N MET A 186 13.82 -3.61 5.32
CA MET A 186 13.80 -3.18 6.72
C MET A 186 14.91 -3.86 7.54
N GLU A 187 15.04 -5.19 7.42
CA GLU A 187 16.04 -5.96 8.16
C GLU A 187 17.47 -5.60 7.73
N LYS A 188 17.72 -5.43 6.42
CA LYS A 188 19.02 -4.96 5.93
C LYS A 188 19.35 -3.56 6.44
N LEU A 189 18.37 -2.67 6.50
CA LEU A 189 18.60 -1.30 6.98
C LEU A 189 18.97 -1.31 8.45
N TRP A 190 18.26 -2.09 9.26
CA TRP A 190 18.62 -2.29 10.67
C TRP A 190 20.01 -2.89 10.83
N MET A 191 20.37 -3.92 10.07
CA MET A 191 21.72 -4.50 10.12
C MET A 191 22.80 -3.47 9.77
N LYS A 192 22.58 -2.64 8.73
CA LYS A 192 23.50 -1.55 8.33
C LYS A 192 23.67 -0.53 9.45
N GLN A 193 22.62 -0.27 10.24
CA GLN A 193 22.62 0.64 11.38
C GLN A 193 23.16 0.01 12.68
N GLY A 194 23.64 -1.23 12.63
CA GLY A 194 24.11 -1.95 13.84
C GLY A 194 22.97 -2.39 14.77
N ILE A 195 21.72 -2.37 14.29
CA ILE A 195 20.56 -2.81 15.05
C ILE A 195 20.40 -4.33 14.91
N GLU A 196 20.35 -5.03 16.06
CA GLU A 196 20.11 -6.47 16.10
C GLU A 196 18.66 -6.81 15.74
N VAL A 197 18.47 -7.48 14.60
CA VAL A 197 17.15 -7.86 14.06
C VAL A 197 16.44 -8.90 14.93
N ALA A 198 17.18 -9.80 15.57
CA ALA A 198 16.63 -10.89 16.38
C ALA A 198 15.76 -10.39 17.56
N ASN A 199 16.02 -9.17 18.04
CA ASN A 199 15.30 -8.56 19.16
C ASN A 199 14.11 -7.69 18.71
N ARG A 200 13.79 -7.64 17.41
CA ARG A 200 12.76 -6.75 16.88
C ARG A 200 11.39 -7.40 16.89
N THR A 201 10.43 -6.68 17.47
CA THR A 201 9.04 -7.13 17.65
C THR A 201 8.14 -6.71 16.51
N PRO A 202 6.92 -7.28 16.43
CA PRO A 202 5.88 -6.77 15.52
C PRO A 202 5.57 -5.28 15.74
N LEU A 203 5.63 -4.78 16.98
CA LEU A 203 5.41 -3.37 17.31
C LEU A 203 6.54 -2.47 16.77
N ASP A 204 7.79 -2.94 16.80
CA ASP A 204 8.92 -2.23 16.18
C ASP A 204 8.73 -2.12 14.67
N ARG A 205 8.25 -3.18 14.03
CA ARG A 205 7.96 -3.21 12.58
C ARG A 205 6.81 -2.29 12.20
N LEU A 206 5.71 -2.28 12.98
CA LEU A 206 4.60 -1.34 12.78
C LEU A 206 5.07 0.11 12.92
N SER A 207 5.92 0.38 13.92
CA SER A 207 6.50 1.71 14.11
C SER A 207 7.44 2.12 12.97
N PHE A 208 8.13 1.15 12.35
CA PHE A 208 9.00 1.40 11.20
C PHE A 208 8.20 1.76 9.94
N VAL A 209 7.09 1.06 9.66
CA VAL A 209 6.24 1.40 8.50
C VAL A 209 5.48 2.72 8.69
N GLY A 210 5.19 3.10 9.93
CA GLY A 210 4.66 4.41 10.27
C GLY A 210 3.32 4.72 9.61
N HIS A 211 3.32 5.73 8.74
CA HIS A 211 2.16 6.17 7.95
C HIS A 211 2.18 5.66 6.50
N SER A 212 3.22 4.94 6.09
CA SER A 212 3.45 4.48 4.71
C SER A 212 2.88 3.08 4.48
N THR A 213 1.72 2.80 5.07
CA THR A 213 1.04 1.51 5.02
C THR A 213 0.12 1.40 3.80
N MET A 214 -0.27 0.17 3.49
CA MET A 214 -1.46 -0.06 2.67
C MET A 214 -2.70 0.38 3.45
N GLY A 215 -3.65 0.94 2.73
CA GLY A 215 -4.91 1.34 3.31
C GLY A 215 -4.78 2.60 4.15
N ALA A 216 -5.49 2.62 5.28
CA ALA A 216 -5.74 3.83 6.07
C ALA A 216 -5.21 3.80 7.50
N LEU A 217 -4.55 2.72 7.94
CA LEU A 217 -4.05 2.63 9.33
C LEU A 217 -2.68 3.27 9.47
N LYS A 218 -2.45 4.02 10.56
CA LYS A 218 -1.20 4.72 10.84
C LYS A 218 -0.67 4.37 12.22
N TYR A 219 0.64 4.21 12.35
CA TYR A 219 1.31 3.73 13.58
C TYR A 219 2.44 4.71 13.97
N LEU A 220 2.16 5.59 14.93
CA LEU A 220 3.04 6.66 15.49
C LEU A 220 3.41 7.85 14.57
N LEU A 221 3.08 9.05 15.08
CA LEU A 221 3.35 10.37 14.49
C LEU A 221 4.78 10.84 14.80
N SER A 222 5.64 10.81 13.78
CA SER A 222 6.56 11.91 13.45
C SER A 222 7.02 11.71 12.01
N ASP A 223 7.00 12.77 11.21
CA ASP A 223 7.18 12.74 9.76
C ASP A 223 8.43 11.97 9.34
N VAL A 224 8.22 10.80 8.74
CA VAL A 224 9.20 10.24 7.82
C VAL A 224 9.08 11.09 6.57
N HIS A 225 9.91 12.13 6.49
CA HIS A 225 10.04 12.91 5.27
C HIS A 225 10.45 11.98 4.15
N ARG A 226 9.59 11.92 3.13
CA ARG A 226 9.91 11.24 1.88
C ARG A 226 10.93 12.07 1.11
N ASP A 227 11.74 11.35 0.35
CA ASP A 227 12.73 11.97 -0.51
C ASP A 227 12.04 12.96 -1.46
N THR A 228 12.56 14.18 -1.54
CA THR A 228 12.05 15.25 -2.42
C THR A 228 12.71 15.19 -3.81
N GLU A 229 13.47 14.13 -4.08
CA GLU A 229 14.08 13.90 -5.37
C GLU A 229 13.01 13.43 -6.37
N ASN A 230 12.54 14.36 -7.20
CA ASN A 230 11.48 14.09 -8.19
C ASN A 230 11.96 13.30 -9.42
N ASP A 231 13.27 13.08 -9.60
CA ASP A 231 13.80 12.33 -10.73
C ASP A 231 13.87 10.82 -10.41
N VAL A 232 12.77 10.13 -10.70
CA VAL A 232 12.65 8.68 -10.53
C VAL A 232 13.02 7.97 -11.84
N SER A 233 14.16 7.28 -11.83
CA SER A 233 14.52 6.34 -12.88
C SER A 233 14.17 4.91 -12.47
N LEU A 234 13.13 4.34 -13.08
CA LEU A 234 12.75 2.94 -12.86
C LEU A 234 13.88 1.96 -13.21
N LEU A 235 14.69 2.27 -14.22
CA LEU A 235 15.86 1.46 -14.57
C LEU A 235 16.85 1.39 -13.40
N ARG A 236 17.21 2.55 -12.82
CA ARG A 236 18.12 2.59 -11.66
C ARG A 236 17.54 1.84 -10.45
N ILE A 237 16.24 1.96 -10.21
CA ILE A 237 15.56 1.22 -9.13
C ILE A 237 15.64 -0.29 -9.38
N ALA A 238 15.39 -0.72 -10.62
CA ALA A 238 15.47 -2.13 -11.00
C ALA A 238 16.90 -2.68 -10.82
N GLU A 239 17.92 -1.96 -11.27
CA GLU A 239 19.34 -2.31 -11.09
C GLU A 239 19.70 -2.45 -9.61
N GLN A 240 19.33 -1.44 -8.80
CA GLN A 240 19.56 -1.45 -7.35
C GLN A 240 18.84 -2.61 -6.66
N ALA A 241 17.61 -2.92 -7.08
CA ALA A 241 16.88 -4.08 -6.56
C ALA A 241 17.60 -5.40 -6.86
N GLN A 242 18.16 -5.57 -8.07
CA GLN A 242 18.96 -6.75 -8.41
C GLN A 242 20.24 -6.86 -7.56
N GLU A 243 20.89 -5.73 -7.27
CA GLU A 243 22.07 -5.72 -6.39
C GLU A 243 21.74 -6.23 -4.98
N ILE A 244 20.64 -5.73 -4.39
CA ILE A 244 20.18 -6.16 -3.07
C ILE A 244 19.85 -7.66 -3.06
N LEU A 245 19.14 -8.15 -4.07
CA LEU A 245 18.79 -9.56 -4.18
C LEU A 245 20.02 -10.46 -4.40
N SER A 246 21.08 -9.93 -5.03
CA SER A 246 22.35 -10.64 -5.23
C SER A 246 23.28 -10.63 -4.01
N GLY A 247 22.90 -9.93 -2.94
CA GLY A 247 23.69 -9.83 -1.70
C GLY A 247 24.91 -8.91 -1.79
N LYS A 248 24.99 -8.04 -2.81
CA LYS A 248 26.06 -7.03 -2.96
C LYS A 248 25.87 -5.85 -1.99
N ASP A 249 26.90 -5.00 -1.91
CA ASP A 249 26.94 -3.86 -0.99
C ASP A 249 25.78 -2.86 -1.23
N TYR A 250 25.32 -2.23 -0.15
CA TYR A 250 23.98 -1.65 -0.02
C TYR A 250 24.00 -0.12 0.01
N GLU A 251 24.82 0.51 -0.85
CA GLU A 251 24.99 1.97 -0.87
C GLU A 251 23.65 2.70 -1.02
N PHE A 252 22.76 2.16 -1.85
CA PHE A 252 21.45 2.76 -2.18
C PHE A 252 20.24 2.15 -1.43
N LEU A 253 20.48 1.32 -0.40
CA LEU A 253 19.40 0.69 0.36
C LEU A 253 18.44 1.70 1.00
N GLU A 254 18.99 2.80 1.51
CA GLU A 254 18.24 3.90 2.10
C GLU A 254 17.26 4.53 1.10
N ARG A 255 17.68 4.68 -0.16
CA ARG A 255 16.83 5.16 -1.25
C ARG A 255 15.71 4.19 -1.57
N LEU A 256 15.99 2.89 -1.60
CA LEU A 256 14.94 1.89 -1.83
C LEU A 256 13.92 1.83 -0.68
N VAL A 257 14.36 2.06 0.57
CA VAL A 257 13.46 2.19 1.72
C VAL A 257 12.63 3.48 1.64
N SER A 258 13.22 4.59 1.19
CA SER A 258 12.50 5.89 1.06
C SER A 258 11.43 5.87 -0.03
N LEU A 259 11.61 5.04 -1.08
CA LEU A 259 10.59 4.75 -2.10
C LEU A 259 9.41 3.90 -1.57
N GLY A 260 9.42 3.56 -0.28
CA GLY A 260 8.33 2.94 0.43
C GLY A 260 8.59 1.48 0.76
N VAL A 261 8.39 1.15 2.04
CA VAL A 261 8.32 -0.23 2.51
C VAL A 261 6.90 -0.72 2.20
N VAL A 262 6.74 -1.17 0.97
CA VAL A 262 5.42 -1.55 0.46
C VAL A 262 5.02 -2.90 1.04
N PRO A 263 3.80 -3.03 1.55
CA PRO A 263 3.35 -4.28 2.14
C PRO A 263 3.14 -5.37 1.07
N HIS A 264 3.22 -6.62 1.56
CA HIS A 264 2.90 -7.86 0.83
C HIS A 264 3.88 -8.21 -0.29
N GLY A 265 3.89 -9.48 -0.72
CA GLY A 265 4.63 -9.96 -1.89
C GLY A 265 6.16 -10.08 -1.76
N ALA A 266 6.73 -11.00 -2.54
CA ALA A 266 8.16 -11.32 -2.52
C ALA A 266 9.00 -10.53 -3.53
N ARG A 267 8.39 -10.07 -4.63
CA ARG A 267 9.10 -9.33 -5.69
C ARG A 267 9.46 -7.90 -5.26
N PRO A 268 10.60 -7.35 -5.75
CA PRO A 268 10.94 -5.96 -5.52
C PRO A 268 9.87 -5.01 -6.02
N LYS A 269 9.67 -3.94 -5.25
CA LYS A 269 8.61 -2.97 -5.51
C LYS A 269 8.98 -1.58 -5.02
N ALA A 270 8.40 -0.57 -5.66
CA ALA A 270 8.54 0.84 -5.32
C ALA A 270 7.19 1.56 -5.46
N LEU A 271 7.01 2.65 -4.71
CA LEU A 271 5.89 3.57 -4.85
C LEU A 271 6.34 4.79 -5.64
N VAL A 272 5.52 5.22 -6.59
CA VAL A 272 5.76 6.42 -7.41
C VAL A 272 4.43 7.13 -7.66
N ASP A 273 4.47 8.44 -7.89
CA ASP A 273 3.38 9.15 -8.55
C ASP A 273 3.62 9.08 -10.06
N TYR A 274 2.58 8.73 -10.82
CA TYR A 274 2.66 8.54 -12.26
C TYR A 274 1.48 9.17 -12.99
N ASP A 275 1.78 10.00 -13.98
CA ASP A 275 0.79 10.51 -14.93
C ASP A 275 0.82 9.65 -16.19
N ILE A 276 -0.24 8.88 -16.41
CA ILE A 276 -0.36 7.97 -17.54
C ILE A 276 -0.41 8.71 -18.89
N SER A 277 -0.88 9.95 -18.91
CA SER A 277 -1.08 10.77 -20.11
C SER A 277 0.22 11.39 -20.61
N THR A 278 1.07 11.88 -19.71
CA THR A 278 2.35 12.52 -20.04
C THR A 278 3.53 11.57 -19.92
N GLY A 279 3.39 10.48 -19.15
CA GLY A 279 4.47 9.59 -18.78
C GLY A 279 5.39 10.15 -17.69
N ALA A 280 5.05 11.30 -17.09
CA ALA A 280 5.80 11.87 -15.98
C ALA A 280 5.73 10.97 -14.74
N MET A 281 6.86 10.83 -14.05
CA MET A 281 7.02 9.98 -12.87
C MET A 281 7.90 10.66 -11.83
N GLY A 282 7.59 10.47 -10.56
CA GLY A 282 8.35 11.01 -9.44
C GLY A 282 7.99 10.27 -8.16
N VAL A 283 8.70 10.56 -7.07
CA VAL A 283 8.34 10.03 -5.74
C VAL A 283 7.06 10.72 -5.27
N HIS A 284 6.98 12.04 -5.44
CA HIS A 284 5.81 12.87 -5.15
C HIS A 284 5.66 14.06 -6.09
N GLY A 285 4.49 14.71 -6.05
CA GLY A 285 4.30 16.05 -6.62
C GLY A 285 4.30 16.10 -8.14
N VAL A 286 4.08 14.96 -8.79
CA VAL A 286 3.87 14.90 -10.25
C VAL A 286 2.53 15.55 -10.57
N PRO A 287 2.47 16.61 -11.39
CA PRO A 287 1.20 17.24 -11.78
C PRO A 287 0.28 16.21 -12.43
N ASN A 288 -0.96 16.09 -11.94
CA ASN A 288 -1.93 15.05 -12.35
C ASN A 288 -1.43 13.61 -12.18
N GLY A 289 -0.31 13.40 -11.49
CA GLY A 289 0.18 12.07 -11.16
C GLY A 289 -0.73 11.43 -10.12
N VAL A 290 -1.01 10.15 -10.30
CA VAL A 290 -1.72 9.35 -9.30
C VAL A 290 -0.75 8.35 -8.66
N PRO A 291 -0.98 7.90 -7.41
CA PRO A 291 -0.09 6.94 -6.76
C PRO A 291 -0.11 5.56 -7.43
N TRP A 292 1.06 5.04 -7.76
CA TRP A 292 1.27 3.74 -8.39
C TRP A 292 2.18 2.85 -7.53
N LEU A 293 2.02 1.54 -7.68
CA LEU A 293 2.92 0.52 -7.20
C LEU A 293 3.61 -0.09 -8.43
N VAL A 294 4.93 -0.05 -8.45
CA VAL A 294 5.75 -0.62 -9.52
C VAL A 294 6.45 -1.87 -9.01
N LYS A 295 6.23 -3.00 -9.68
CA LYS A 295 6.85 -4.31 -9.39
C LYS A 295 7.95 -4.58 -10.42
N PHE A 296 9.05 -5.14 -9.94
CA PHE A 296 10.18 -5.58 -10.76
C PHE A 296 10.31 -7.10 -10.69
N GLN A 297 11.00 -7.68 -11.67
CA GLN A 297 11.36 -9.10 -11.66
C GLN A 297 12.25 -9.46 -10.44
N SER A 298 12.06 -10.67 -9.91
CA SER A 298 12.93 -11.23 -8.87
C SER A 298 14.25 -11.74 -9.47
N SER A 299 15.17 -12.16 -8.59
CA SER A 299 16.45 -12.74 -8.99
C SER A 299 16.24 -14.03 -9.79
N GLY A 300 16.82 -14.10 -10.99
CA GLY A 300 16.68 -15.25 -11.89
C GLY A 300 15.39 -15.29 -12.70
N GLU A 301 14.46 -14.35 -12.50
CA GLU A 301 13.29 -14.20 -13.37
C GLU A 301 13.64 -13.41 -14.64
N HIS A 302 13.03 -13.77 -15.76
CA HIS A 302 13.12 -13.01 -17.00
C HIS A 302 12.17 -11.80 -16.95
N LYS A 303 12.51 -10.66 -17.58
CA LYS A 303 11.65 -9.44 -17.57
C LYS A 303 10.22 -9.63 -18.05
N GLU A 304 9.97 -10.69 -18.81
CA GLU A 304 8.64 -11.03 -19.32
C GLU A 304 7.61 -11.27 -18.20
N VAL A 305 8.03 -11.57 -16.96
CA VAL A 305 7.10 -11.68 -15.83
C VAL A 305 6.28 -10.41 -15.62
N CYS A 306 6.88 -9.24 -15.87
CA CYS A 306 6.19 -7.94 -15.81
C CYS A 306 5.23 -7.74 -16.99
N ALA A 307 5.62 -8.18 -18.19
CA ALA A 307 4.76 -8.13 -19.38
C ALA A 307 3.56 -9.09 -19.24
N ILE A 308 3.77 -10.27 -18.65
CA ILE A 308 2.75 -11.26 -18.33
C ILE A 308 1.72 -10.67 -17.37
N GLU A 309 2.15 -10.04 -16.28
CA GLU A 309 1.23 -9.42 -15.31
C GLU A 309 0.37 -8.31 -15.95
N HIS A 310 0.95 -7.52 -16.86
CA HIS A 310 0.18 -6.55 -17.66
C HIS A 310 -0.84 -7.21 -18.59
N CYS A 311 -0.48 -8.31 -19.26
CA CYS A 311 -1.41 -9.08 -20.08
C CYS A 311 -2.56 -9.65 -19.25
N TYR A 312 -2.26 -10.18 -18.06
CA TYR A 312 -3.26 -10.71 -17.13
C TYR A 312 -4.24 -9.63 -16.69
N ALA A 313 -3.74 -8.40 -16.44
CA ALA A 313 -4.63 -7.28 -16.16
C ALA A 313 -5.57 -6.97 -17.33
N SER A 314 -5.08 -7.00 -18.58
CA SER A 314 -5.93 -6.82 -19.75
C SER A 314 -6.98 -7.95 -19.89
N LEU A 315 -6.56 -9.20 -19.70
CA LEU A 315 -7.46 -10.35 -19.77
C LEU A 315 -8.54 -10.29 -18.67
N ALA A 316 -8.19 -9.82 -17.47
CA ALA A 316 -9.13 -9.63 -16.38
C ALA A 316 -10.20 -8.58 -16.73
N ARG A 317 -9.80 -7.45 -17.33
CA ARG A 317 -10.76 -6.44 -17.82
C ARG A 317 -11.71 -7.01 -18.87
N ASP A 318 -11.19 -7.80 -19.81
CA ASP A 318 -11.99 -8.46 -20.83
C ASP A 318 -12.99 -9.48 -20.23
N CYS A 319 -12.68 -10.04 -19.06
CA CYS A 319 -13.59 -10.89 -18.28
C CYS A 319 -14.62 -10.09 -17.45
N GLY A 320 -14.57 -8.76 -17.48
CA GLY A 320 -15.41 -7.87 -16.68
C GLY A 320 -14.98 -7.77 -15.22
N ILE A 321 -13.70 -8.00 -14.92
CA ILE A 321 -13.13 -7.84 -13.58
C ILE A 321 -12.52 -6.46 -13.45
N ASP A 322 -12.95 -5.74 -12.42
CA ASP A 322 -12.39 -4.44 -12.04
C ASP A 322 -10.91 -4.60 -11.66
N ILE A 323 -10.02 -3.92 -12.37
CA ILE A 323 -8.58 -3.82 -12.07
C ILE A 323 -8.13 -2.38 -12.34
N PRO A 324 -7.27 -1.78 -11.50
CA PRO A 324 -6.80 -0.42 -11.72
C PRO A 324 -6.02 -0.30 -13.04
N ASP A 325 -5.71 0.92 -13.45
CA ASP A 325 -4.84 1.15 -14.59
C ASP A 325 -3.48 0.47 -14.40
N THR A 326 -2.96 -0.10 -15.48
CA THR A 326 -1.70 -0.83 -15.47
C THR A 326 -0.82 -0.42 -16.64
N ARG A 327 0.49 -0.56 -16.49
CA ARG A 327 1.47 -0.30 -17.55
C ARG A 327 2.65 -1.24 -17.45
N TYR A 328 3.07 -1.79 -18.58
CA TYR A 328 4.36 -2.43 -18.73
C TYR A 328 5.42 -1.39 -19.11
N PHE A 329 6.55 -1.41 -18.42
CA PHE A 329 7.72 -0.59 -18.71
C PHE A 329 8.86 -1.49 -19.16
N ASP A 330 9.25 -1.36 -20.42
CA ASP A 330 10.45 -2.00 -20.96
C ASP A 330 11.66 -1.12 -20.62
N LEU A 331 12.46 -1.53 -19.63
CA LEU A 331 13.51 -0.70 -19.05
C LEU A 331 14.86 -0.92 -19.73
N SER A 332 15.17 -2.17 -20.08
CA SER A 332 16.36 -2.58 -20.82
C SER A 332 16.10 -3.93 -21.52
N PRO A 333 17.04 -4.46 -22.32
CA PRO A 333 16.90 -5.80 -22.88
C PRO A 333 16.66 -6.89 -21.82
N GLU A 334 17.18 -6.70 -20.60
CA GLU A 334 17.13 -7.65 -19.49
C GLU A 334 16.15 -7.28 -18.38
N LEU A 335 15.78 -6.00 -18.24
CA LEU A 335 14.98 -5.49 -17.13
C LEU A 335 13.63 -4.94 -17.59
N GLY A 336 12.58 -5.28 -16.85
CA GLY A 336 11.24 -4.73 -17.02
C GLY A 336 10.59 -4.39 -15.69
N ALA A 337 9.50 -3.63 -15.77
CA ALA A 337 8.66 -3.34 -14.63
C ALA A 337 7.17 -3.37 -14.99
N PHE A 338 6.35 -3.75 -14.02
CA PHE A 338 4.90 -3.70 -14.09
C PHE A 338 4.40 -2.65 -13.10
N GLY A 339 3.74 -1.60 -13.60
CA GLY A 339 3.07 -0.61 -12.77
C GLY A 339 1.58 -0.86 -12.70
N VAL A 340 1.01 -0.61 -11.52
CA VAL A 340 -0.43 -0.60 -11.28
C VAL A 340 -0.82 0.60 -10.42
N ALA A 341 -1.88 1.30 -10.80
CA ALA A 341 -2.44 2.38 -9.99
C ALA A 341 -2.96 1.84 -8.65
N ARG A 342 -2.72 2.58 -7.58
CA ARG A 342 -3.12 2.18 -6.23
C ARG A 342 -4.59 2.48 -5.99
N PHE A 343 -5.39 1.45 -5.72
CA PHE A 343 -6.80 1.62 -5.34
C PHE A 343 -6.99 1.97 -3.86
N ASP A 344 -5.95 1.87 -3.04
CA ASP A 344 -5.95 2.28 -1.64
C ASP A 344 -5.65 3.78 -1.46
N ARG A 345 -5.62 4.52 -2.57
CA ARG A 345 -5.49 5.98 -2.64
C ARG A 345 -6.56 6.52 -3.59
N GLU A 346 -7.22 7.62 -3.22
CA GLU A 346 -8.22 8.30 -4.03
C GLU A 346 -8.25 9.78 -3.67
N ASP A 347 -8.20 10.67 -4.67
CA ASP A 347 -8.21 12.14 -4.48
C ASP A 347 -7.21 12.64 -3.42
N GLY A 348 -6.00 12.08 -3.40
CA GLY A 348 -4.96 12.41 -2.43
C GLY A 348 -5.17 11.82 -1.02
N MET A 349 -6.26 11.09 -0.79
CA MET A 349 -6.60 10.49 0.50
C MET A 349 -6.25 9.00 0.56
N CYS A 350 -5.99 8.50 1.77
CA CYS A 350 -5.90 7.06 2.03
C CYS A 350 -7.28 6.44 2.09
N VAL A 351 -7.43 5.24 1.55
CA VAL A 351 -8.70 4.50 1.56
C VAL A 351 -8.54 3.22 2.38
N PRO A 352 -9.43 2.92 3.35
CA PRO A 352 -9.27 1.72 4.18
C PRO A 352 -9.38 0.43 3.36
N ILE A 353 -8.43 -0.48 3.60
CA ILE A 353 -8.35 -1.81 2.97
C ILE A 353 -8.27 -2.86 4.07
N HIS A 354 -8.88 -4.02 3.84
CA HIS A 354 -8.74 -5.18 4.69
C HIS A 354 -8.65 -6.45 3.84
N THR A 355 -7.62 -7.28 4.03
CA THR A 355 -7.48 -8.51 3.26
C THR A 355 -8.43 -9.59 3.78
N LEU A 356 -8.77 -10.59 2.95
CA LEU A 356 -9.53 -11.75 3.39
C LEU A 356 -8.77 -12.52 4.48
N ALA A 357 -7.44 -12.63 4.38
CA ALA A 357 -6.61 -13.21 5.43
C ALA A 357 -6.74 -12.48 6.76
N GLY A 358 -6.64 -11.14 6.75
CA GLY A 358 -6.82 -10.31 7.94
C GLY A 358 -8.25 -10.41 8.51
N ALA A 359 -9.27 -10.38 7.65
CA ALA A 359 -10.67 -10.43 8.05
C ALA A 359 -11.07 -11.76 8.70
N THR A 360 -10.30 -12.82 8.44
CA THR A 360 -10.57 -14.19 8.93
C THR A 360 -9.52 -14.72 9.88
N ASN A 361 -8.43 -13.97 10.11
CA ASN A 361 -7.20 -14.44 10.76
C ASN A 361 -6.59 -15.70 10.12
N ALA A 362 -6.82 -15.94 8.82
CA ALA A 362 -6.29 -17.12 8.13
C ALA A 362 -4.77 -17.06 7.96
N ASP A 363 -4.10 -18.21 8.07
CA ASP A 363 -2.69 -18.33 7.70
C ASP A 363 -2.55 -18.49 6.19
N PHE A 364 -2.36 -17.38 5.50
CA PHE A 364 -2.24 -17.34 4.04
C PHE A 364 -1.06 -18.14 3.48
N ARG A 365 -0.08 -18.51 4.30
CA ARG A 365 1.09 -19.29 3.88
C ARG A 365 0.80 -20.79 3.79
N LEU A 366 -0.30 -21.24 4.37
CA LEU A 366 -0.73 -22.63 4.36
C LEU A 366 -1.77 -22.83 3.24
N PRO A 367 -1.46 -23.58 2.17
CA PRO A 367 -2.47 -23.95 1.18
C PRO A 367 -3.64 -24.71 1.83
N GLY A 368 -4.86 -24.34 1.47
CA GLY A 368 -6.10 -24.86 2.08
C GLY A 368 -6.47 -24.24 3.42
N ALA A 369 -5.82 -23.15 3.86
CA ALA A 369 -6.23 -22.42 5.06
C ALA A 369 -7.63 -21.78 4.93
N LEU A 370 -8.05 -21.47 3.70
CA LEU A 370 -9.40 -21.07 3.31
C LEU A 370 -9.74 -21.70 1.96
N ASP A 371 -11.04 -21.73 1.65
CA ASP A 371 -11.59 -22.13 0.37
C ASP A 371 -12.35 -20.98 -0.31
N TYR A 372 -12.69 -21.16 -1.58
CA TYR A 372 -13.44 -20.15 -2.32
C TYR A 372 -14.89 -20.00 -1.85
N GLN A 373 -15.47 -21.02 -1.21
CA GLN A 373 -16.79 -20.89 -0.59
C GLN A 373 -16.76 -19.83 0.52
N THR A 374 -15.78 -19.92 1.42
CA THR A 374 -15.55 -18.98 2.50
C THR A 374 -15.28 -17.57 1.97
N PHE A 375 -14.56 -17.43 0.85
CA PHE A 375 -14.37 -16.12 0.21
C PHE A 375 -15.69 -15.47 -0.22
N LEU A 376 -16.58 -16.23 -0.85
CA LEU A 376 -17.90 -15.71 -1.27
C LEU A 376 -18.78 -15.38 -0.05
N GLU A 377 -18.75 -16.22 0.99
CA GLU A 377 -19.48 -15.98 2.25
C GLU A 377 -18.98 -14.74 3.00
N VAL A 378 -17.66 -14.56 3.12
CA VAL A 378 -17.07 -13.37 3.75
C VAL A 378 -17.39 -12.12 2.93
N THR A 379 -17.32 -12.21 1.59
CA THR A 379 -17.69 -11.09 0.70
C THR A 379 -19.14 -10.67 0.94
N ARG A 380 -20.08 -11.62 0.98
CA ARG A 380 -21.48 -11.37 1.30
C ARG A 380 -21.65 -10.70 2.66
N ASN A 381 -21.01 -11.23 3.69
CA ASN A 381 -21.18 -10.76 5.06
C ASN A 381 -20.61 -9.35 5.29
N LEU A 382 -19.45 -9.05 4.70
CA LEU A 382 -18.82 -7.73 4.83
C LEU A 382 -19.51 -6.67 3.98
N THR A 383 -19.82 -6.99 2.72
CA THR A 383 -20.36 -6.01 1.76
C THR A 383 -21.87 -5.85 1.83
N LYS A 384 -22.58 -6.91 2.27
CA LYS A 384 -24.04 -7.02 2.27
C LYS A 384 -24.65 -6.74 0.88
N ASP A 385 -23.92 -7.14 -0.18
CA ASP A 385 -24.26 -6.83 -1.56
C ASP A 385 -24.01 -8.05 -2.47
N GLU A 386 -25.07 -8.57 -3.10
CA GLU A 386 -25.00 -9.73 -4.01
C GLU A 386 -24.14 -9.47 -5.25
N HIS A 387 -24.11 -8.22 -5.73
CA HIS A 387 -23.29 -7.87 -6.89
C HIS A 387 -21.80 -8.02 -6.57
N GLU A 388 -21.39 -7.77 -5.33
CA GLU A 388 -20.01 -7.96 -4.89
C GLU A 388 -19.66 -9.46 -4.77
N VAL A 389 -20.64 -10.31 -4.45
CA VAL A 389 -20.49 -11.79 -4.47
C VAL A 389 -20.33 -12.30 -5.90
N GLU A 390 -21.10 -11.78 -6.86
CA GLU A 390 -20.93 -12.11 -8.28
C GLU A 390 -19.56 -11.67 -8.82
N LYS A 391 -19.08 -10.47 -8.43
CA LYS A 391 -17.71 -10.01 -8.73
C LYS A 391 -16.65 -10.93 -8.12
N ALA A 392 -16.85 -11.39 -6.89
CA ALA A 392 -15.95 -12.34 -6.24
C ALA A 392 -15.92 -13.68 -7.00
N PHE A 393 -17.08 -14.20 -7.41
CA PHE A 393 -17.18 -15.41 -8.22
C PHE A 393 -16.45 -15.28 -9.56
N ALA A 394 -16.54 -14.13 -10.24
CA ALA A 394 -15.78 -13.86 -11.44
C ALA A 394 -14.25 -13.95 -11.21
N ARG A 395 -13.74 -13.54 -10.04
CA ARG A 395 -12.31 -13.70 -9.71
C ARG A 395 -11.90 -15.16 -9.52
N VAL A 396 -12.77 -15.97 -8.93
CA VAL A 396 -12.54 -17.41 -8.79
C VAL A 396 -12.40 -18.05 -10.17
N LEU A 397 -13.33 -17.75 -11.08
CA LEU A 397 -13.27 -18.21 -12.46
C LEU A 397 -11.98 -17.77 -13.16
N PHE A 398 -11.58 -16.52 -13.00
CA PHE A 398 -10.34 -16.02 -13.59
C PHE A 398 -9.12 -16.79 -13.10
N ASN A 399 -8.99 -16.99 -11.79
CA ASN A 399 -7.84 -17.70 -11.24
C ASN A 399 -7.75 -19.13 -11.77
N VAL A 400 -8.88 -19.83 -11.84
CA VAL A 400 -8.94 -21.21 -12.34
C VAL A 400 -8.69 -21.28 -13.84
N VAL A 401 -9.36 -20.45 -14.65
CA VAL A 401 -9.22 -20.48 -16.11
C VAL A 401 -7.80 -20.09 -16.52
N PHE A 402 -7.28 -18.99 -15.98
CA PHE A 402 -5.99 -18.42 -16.38
C PHE A 402 -4.80 -18.96 -15.59
N ASN A 403 -4.98 -20.04 -14.83
CA ASN A 403 -3.90 -20.72 -14.09
C ASN A 403 -3.15 -19.76 -13.15
N ASN A 404 -3.90 -18.93 -12.40
CA ASN A 404 -3.36 -18.20 -11.26
C ASN A 404 -3.60 -19.04 -10.00
N ARG A 405 -2.58 -19.78 -9.58
CA ARG A 405 -2.59 -20.60 -8.35
C ARG A 405 -1.87 -19.94 -7.17
N ASP A 406 -1.48 -18.68 -7.32
CA ASP A 406 -1.04 -17.83 -6.21
C ASP A 406 -2.23 -17.05 -5.63
N ASP A 407 -3.35 -17.75 -5.50
CA ASP A 407 -4.65 -17.22 -5.12
C ASP A 407 -4.91 -17.37 -3.62
N HIS A 408 -3.90 -17.03 -2.82
CA HIS A 408 -3.98 -17.11 -1.37
C HIS A 408 -4.85 -15.98 -0.78
N PRO A 409 -5.37 -16.13 0.46
CA PRO A 409 -6.27 -15.15 1.09
C PRO A 409 -5.76 -13.70 1.19
N LYS A 410 -4.45 -13.44 1.11
CA LYS A 410 -3.92 -12.05 1.08
C LYS A 410 -4.07 -11.35 -0.27
N ASN A 411 -4.47 -12.05 -1.34
CA ASN A 411 -4.67 -11.48 -2.68
C ASN A 411 -6.14 -11.10 -2.95
N PHE A 412 -7.00 -11.23 -1.93
CA PHE A 412 -8.37 -10.74 -1.95
C PHE A 412 -8.53 -9.70 -0.86
N SER A 413 -9.07 -8.54 -1.19
CA SER A 413 -9.29 -7.47 -0.23
C SER A 413 -10.67 -6.83 -0.38
N PHE A 414 -11.07 -6.18 0.69
CA PHE A 414 -12.21 -5.30 0.77
C PHE A 414 -11.72 -3.87 0.88
N ARG A 415 -12.45 -2.94 0.26
CA ARG A 415 -12.19 -1.51 0.26
C ARG A 415 -13.40 -0.79 0.84
N LEU A 416 -13.17 0.09 1.81
CA LEU A 416 -14.25 0.87 2.42
C LEU A 416 -14.49 2.13 1.59
N ASN A 417 -15.67 2.29 1.00
CA ASN A 417 -16.03 3.50 0.26
C ASN A 417 -16.27 4.71 1.19
N ARG A 418 -16.52 5.89 0.61
CA ARG A 418 -16.79 7.15 1.33
C ARG A 418 -18.06 7.06 2.19
N GLU A 419 -19.01 6.23 1.77
CA GLU A 419 -20.25 5.95 2.49
C GLU A 419 -20.06 4.97 3.67
N ARG A 420 -18.81 4.64 4.03
CA ARG A 420 -18.44 3.69 5.09
C ARG A 420 -19.03 2.28 4.86
N GLN A 421 -19.13 1.86 3.60
CA GLN A 421 -19.55 0.52 3.19
C GLN A 421 -18.38 -0.25 2.59
N TRP A 422 -18.22 -1.50 3.03
CA TRP A 422 -17.25 -2.41 2.42
C TRP A 422 -17.72 -2.82 1.03
N LYS A 423 -16.81 -2.74 0.06
CA LYS A 423 -16.94 -3.31 -1.29
C LYS A 423 -15.75 -4.23 -1.55
N LEU A 424 -15.88 -5.17 -2.46
CA LEU A 424 -14.74 -5.95 -2.91
C LEU A 424 -13.76 -4.99 -3.61
N SER A 425 -12.50 -4.93 -3.17
CA SER A 425 -11.49 -4.04 -3.79
C SER A 425 -11.29 -4.42 -5.24
N PRO A 426 -10.82 -3.55 -6.15
CA PRO A 426 -10.32 -4.01 -7.46
C PRO A 426 -9.35 -5.20 -7.33
N ALA A 427 -9.30 -6.06 -8.35
CA ALA A 427 -8.39 -7.19 -8.39
C ALA A 427 -6.93 -6.72 -8.52
N TYR A 428 -5.99 -7.50 -8.00
CA TYR A 428 -4.56 -7.23 -8.06
C TYR A 428 -3.79 -8.55 -7.94
N ASP A 429 -2.48 -8.50 -8.24
CA ASP A 429 -1.58 -9.67 -8.20
C ASP A 429 -2.06 -10.87 -9.05
N LEU A 430 -2.61 -10.55 -10.23
CA LEU A 430 -3.05 -11.54 -11.20
C LEU A 430 -1.90 -11.87 -12.15
N THR A 431 -1.40 -13.09 -12.09
CA THR A 431 -0.34 -13.57 -12.99
C THR A 431 -0.46 -15.07 -13.22
N PHE A 432 0.33 -15.61 -14.15
CA PHE A 432 0.46 -17.05 -14.30
C PHE A 432 1.28 -17.61 -13.14
N ALA A 433 0.67 -18.48 -12.36
CA ALA A 433 1.32 -19.10 -11.22
C ALA A 433 1.05 -20.61 -11.22
N PRO A 434 2.09 -21.46 -11.25
CA PRO A 434 1.90 -22.92 -11.26
C PRO A 434 1.36 -23.46 -9.93
N GLY A 435 1.56 -22.74 -8.83
CA GLY A 435 1.11 -23.10 -7.48
C GLY A 435 1.92 -24.23 -6.83
N PRO A 436 1.82 -24.41 -5.51
CA PRO A 436 2.50 -25.49 -4.80
C PRO A 436 1.99 -26.86 -5.26
N GLY A 437 2.85 -27.69 -5.85
CA GLY A 437 2.48 -29.03 -6.34
C GLY A 437 1.44 -29.05 -7.48
N GLY A 438 1.19 -27.90 -8.10
CA GLY A 438 0.12 -27.73 -9.08
C GLY A 438 -1.26 -27.56 -8.47
N TYR A 439 -1.37 -27.15 -7.20
CA TYR A 439 -2.64 -26.85 -6.53
C TYR A 439 -2.83 -25.33 -6.42
N HIS A 440 -4.09 -24.90 -6.49
CA HIS A 440 -4.55 -23.60 -6.00
C HIS A 440 -4.35 -23.53 -4.48
N HIS A 441 -4.12 -22.33 -3.95
CA HIS A 441 -4.05 -22.11 -2.50
C HIS A 441 -5.42 -22.23 -1.84
N MET A 442 -6.49 -21.94 -2.58
CA MET A 442 -7.87 -22.05 -2.14
C MET A 442 -8.61 -23.02 -3.06
N ASP A 443 -9.25 -24.05 -2.50
CA ASP A 443 -9.99 -25.02 -3.28
C ASP A 443 -11.38 -24.50 -3.71
N VAL A 444 -11.92 -25.12 -4.76
CA VAL A 444 -13.32 -24.95 -5.19
C VAL A 444 -14.06 -26.23 -4.84
N MET A 445 -14.88 -26.18 -3.79
CA MET A 445 -15.72 -27.31 -3.35
C MET A 445 -14.91 -28.59 -3.09
N GLY A 446 -13.73 -28.47 -2.47
CA GLY A 446 -12.82 -29.57 -2.14
C GLY A 446 -11.82 -29.95 -3.24
N GLU A 447 -11.89 -29.35 -4.43
CA GLU A 447 -10.95 -29.60 -5.54
C GLU A 447 -10.05 -28.37 -5.77
N ALA A 448 -8.73 -28.57 -5.73
CA ALA A 448 -7.75 -27.49 -5.86
C ALA A 448 -6.79 -27.65 -7.05
N LYS A 449 -6.88 -28.72 -7.85
CA LYS A 449 -5.94 -29.00 -8.94
C LYS A 449 -6.62 -29.09 -10.30
N ALA A 450 -7.66 -29.91 -10.39
CA ALA A 450 -8.40 -30.20 -11.61
C ALA A 450 -9.84 -29.71 -11.52
N ILE A 451 -10.01 -28.43 -11.19
CA ILE A 451 -11.33 -27.82 -11.05
C ILE A 451 -12.09 -27.91 -12.37
N THR A 452 -13.37 -28.27 -12.28
CA THR A 452 -14.25 -28.54 -13.43
C THR A 452 -15.46 -27.60 -13.41
N ARG A 453 -16.21 -27.59 -14.52
CA ARG A 453 -17.51 -26.90 -14.61
C ARG A 453 -18.45 -27.26 -13.45
N LYS A 454 -18.49 -28.53 -13.05
CA LYS A 454 -19.34 -29.01 -11.96
C LYS A 454 -19.02 -28.28 -10.65
N HIS A 455 -17.74 -28.22 -10.27
CA HIS A 455 -17.30 -27.54 -9.06
C HIS A 455 -17.65 -26.04 -9.08
N MET A 456 -17.53 -25.38 -10.24
CA MET A 456 -17.90 -23.97 -10.40
C MET A 456 -19.40 -23.72 -10.25
N ILE A 457 -20.25 -24.58 -10.81
CA ILE A 457 -21.71 -24.47 -10.67
C ILE A 457 -22.14 -24.77 -9.22
N GLU A 458 -21.50 -25.73 -8.55
CA GLU A 458 -21.73 -26.02 -7.13
C GLU A 458 -21.33 -24.85 -6.24
N LEU A 459 -20.18 -24.22 -6.50
CA LEU A 459 -19.75 -23.00 -5.80
C LEU A 459 -20.72 -21.83 -6.02
N ALA A 460 -21.16 -21.60 -7.26
CA ALA A 460 -22.13 -20.57 -7.56
C ALA A 460 -23.44 -20.80 -6.79
N ALA A 461 -23.93 -22.05 -6.76
CA ALA A 461 -25.15 -22.41 -6.05
C ALA A 461 -25.02 -22.25 -4.53
N SER A 462 -23.88 -22.61 -3.93
CA SER A 462 -23.64 -22.41 -2.48
C SER A 462 -23.61 -20.93 -2.11
N ALA A 463 -23.17 -20.07 -3.04
CA ALA A 463 -23.18 -18.63 -2.91
C ALA A 463 -24.48 -17.96 -3.39
N GLY A 464 -25.55 -18.70 -3.70
CA GLY A 464 -26.84 -18.12 -4.13
C GLY A 464 -26.84 -17.48 -5.52
N ILE A 465 -25.80 -17.67 -6.31
CA ILE A 465 -25.70 -17.18 -7.69
C ILE A 465 -26.52 -18.09 -8.60
N SER A 466 -27.38 -17.50 -9.43
CA SER A 466 -28.24 -18.27 -10.33
C SER A 466 -27.41 -19.08 -11.33
N THR A 467 -27.91 -20.25 -11.71
CA THR A 467 -27.25 -21.12 -12.68
C THR A 467 -27.05 -20.44 -14.05
N SER A 468 -27.96 -19.55 -14.47
CA SER A 468 -27.79 -18.76 -15.70
C SER A 468 -26.68 -17.73 -15.56
N THR A 469 -26.65 -16.97 -14.47
CA THR A 469 -25.60 -15.98 -14.18
C THR A 469 -24.22 -16.66 -14.14
N ALA A 470 -24.13 -17.80 -13.45
CA ALA A 470 -22.89 -18.57 -13.37
C ALA A 470 -22.39 -19.02 -14.76
N GLN A 471 -23.30 -19.46 -15.63
CA GLN A 471 -22.97 -19.86 -17.01
C GLN A 471 -22.52 -18.67 -17.85
N GLU A 472 -23.18 -17.51 -17.74
CA GLU A 472 -22.75 -16.29 -18.43
C GLU A 472 -21.32 -15.88 -18.04
N HIS A 473 -20.97 -15.97 -16.76
CA HIS A 473 -19.60 -15.74 -16.31
C HIS A 473 -18.62 -16.78 -16.87
N ILE A 474 -18.96 -18.07 -16.80
CA ILE A 474 -18.10 -19.14 -17.35
C ILE A 474 -17.86 -18.90 -18.84
N ASP A 475 -18.91 -18.69 -19.63
CA ASP A 475 -18.83 -18.50 -21.07
C ASP A 475 -17.98 -17.27 -21.43
N ARG A 476 -18.16 -16.15 -20.70
CA ARG A 476 -17.33 -14.95 -20.87
C ARG A 476 -15.85 -15.26 -20.67
N HIS A 477 -15.48 -15.96 -19.59
CA HIS A 477 -14.09 -16.32 -19.32
C HIS A 477 -13.52 -17.27 -20.38
N LEU A 478 -14.32 -18.23 -20.86
CA LEU A 478 -13.91 -19.16 -21.91
C LEU A 478 -13.68 -18.46 -23.26
N VAL A 479 -14.48 -17.45 -23.60
CA VAL A 479 -14.27 -16.62 -24.81
C VAL A 479 -12.95 -15.86 -24.71
N VAL A 480 -12.63 -15.28 -23.55
CA VAL A 480 -11.36 -14.56 -23.34
C VAL A 480 -10.18 -15.54 -23.37
N ALA A 481 -10.31 -16.71 -22.74
CA ALA A 481 -9.29 -17.77 -22.76
C ALA A 481 -8.95 -18.23 -24.18
N GLY A 482 -9.93 -18.25 -25.10
CA GLY A 482 -9.70 -18.57 -26.51
C GLY A 482 -8.72 -17.64 -27.23
N ARG A 483 -8.56 -16.40 -26.75
CA ARG A 483 -7.63 -15.40 -27.29
C ARG A 483 -6.32 -15.29 -26.50
N PHE A 484 -6.15 -16.08 -25.43
CA PHE A 484 -5.02 -15.97 -24.51
C PHE A 484 -3.65 -16.00 -25.22
N GLY A 485 -3.45 -16.99 -26.10
CA GLY A 485 -2.20 -17.14 -26.84
C GLY A 485 -1.92 -16.00 -27.83
N GLU A 486 -2.94 -15.30 -28.32
CA GLU A 486 -2.79 -14.14 -29.21
C GLU A 486 -2.38 -12.90 -28.42
N VAL A 487 -3.03 -12.65 -27.28
CA VAL A 487 -2.70 -11.54 -26.37
C VAL A 487 -1.23 -11.62 -25.92
N LEU A 488 -0.78 -12.81 -25.50
CA LEU A 488 0.60 -12.98 -25.05
C LEU A 488 1.63 -12.90 -26.18
N LYS A 489 1.31 -13.37 -27.39
CA LYS A 489 2.21 -13.24 -28.56
C LYS A 489 2.41 -11.79 -28.98
N ALA A 490 1.42 -10.93 -28.74
CA ALA A 490 1.49 -9.50 -29.04
C ALA A 490 2.30 -8.71 -28.00
N ALA A 491 2.61 -9.31 -26.85
CA ALA A 491 3.40 -8.71 -25.79
C ALA A 491 4.88 -9.16 -25.84
N ASP A 492 5.72 -8.55 -25.00
CA ASP A 492 7.14 -8.92 -24.83
C ASP A 492 7.28 -10.21 -23.99
N VAL A 493 6.76 -11.32 -24.53
CA VAL A 493 6.77 -12.65 -23.90
C VAL A 493 7.36 -13.65 -24.88
N ARG A 494 8.32 -14.46 -24.41
CA ARG A 494 9.04 -15.41 -25.26
C ARG A 494 8.06 -16.45 -25.84
N PRO A 495 8.21 -16.85 -27.12
CA PRO A 495 7.31 -17.82 -27.75
C PRO A 495 7.21 -19.17 -27.03
N ALA A 496 8.28 -19.59 -26.33
CA ALA A 496 8.26 -20.81 -25.52
C ALA A 496 7.33 -20.66 -24.31
N THR A 497 7.46 -19.57 -23.56
CA THR A 497 6.60 -19.23 -22.43
C THR A 497 5.13 -19.13 -22.84
N VAL A 498 4.83 -18.48 -23.97
CA VAL A 498 3.45 -18.40 -24.48
C VAL A 498 2.87 -19.79 -24.76
N ARG A 499 3.63 -20.69 -25.39
CA ARG A 499 3.17 -22.06 -25.66
C ARG A 499 2.90 -22.83 -24.37
N GLU A 500 3.80 -22.75 -23.40
CA GLU A 500 3.66 -23.44 -22.12
C GLU A 500 2.42 -22.97 -21.35
N MET A 501 2.25 -21.66 -21.21
CA MET A 501 1.11 -21.08 -20.52
C MET A 501 -0.21 -21.39 -21.24
N ALA A 502 -0.23 -21.27 -22.57
CA ALA A 502 -1.43 -21.56 -23.36
C ALA A 502 -1.89 -23.01 -23.25
N VAL A 503 -0.96 -23.97 -23.12
CA VAL A 503 -1.31 -25.38 -22.87
C VAL A 503 -2.10 -25.52 -21.56
N GLN A 504 -1.66 -24.86 -20.47
CA GLN A 504 -2.35 -24.94 -19.18
C GLN A 504 -3.70 -24.22 -19.21
N VAL A 505 -3.76 -23.00 -19.75
CA VAL A 505 -5.01 -22.24 -19.85
C VAL A 505 -6.04 -22.97 -20.72
N ASN A 506 -5.62 -23.55 -21.85
CA ASN A 506 -6.51 -24.37 -22.68
C ASN A 506 -7.00 -25.61 -21.92
N ALA A 507 -6.12 -26.31 -21.20
CA ALA A 507 -6.51 -27.46 -20.41
C ALA A 507 -7.51 -27.12 -19.28
N ASN A 508 -7.36 -25.94 -18.66
CA ASN A 508 -8.33 -25.42 -17.69
C ASN A 508 -9.66 -25.09 -18.38
N ALA A 509 -9.62 -24.40 -19.52
CA ALA A 509 -10.80 -24.04 -20.29
C ALA A 509 -11.59 -25.28 -20.76
N GLU A 510 -10.93 -26.34 -21.23
CA GLU A 510 -11.60 -27.59 -21.60
C GLU A 510 -12.31 -28.26 -20.43
N ARG A 511 -11.82 -28.12 -19.18
CA ARG A 511 -12.52 -28.67 -17.99
C ARG A 511 -13.78 -27.89 -17.61
N LEU A 512 -13.91 -26.67 -18.12
CA LEU A 512 -15.03 -25.77 -17.84
C LEU A 512 -16.06 -25.70 -18.98
N ARG A 513 -15.73 -26.25 -20.16
CA ARG A 513 -16.69 -26.54 -21.25
C ARG A 513 -17.50 -27.78 -20.91
#